data_AF-A0A941PEJ0-F1
#
_entry.id   AF-A0A941PEJ0-F1
#
_cell.length_a   1.000
_cell.length_b   1.000
_cell.length_c   1.000
_cell.angle_alpha   90.00
_cell.angle_beta   90.00
_cell.angle_gamma   90.00
#
_symmetry.space_group_name_H-M   'P 1'
#
loop_
_entity.id
_entity.type
_entity.pdbx_description
1 polymer ?
#
loop_
_entity_poly.entity_id
_entity_poly.type
_entity_poly.pdbx_seq_one_letter_code
_entity_poly.pdbx_strand_id
1 'polypeptide(L)'
;MPFSAPPASVLPERALLEMLSHVPQLYGYAEAAHLMEGINAFRPKMVQALLAQCRSVKAKRLFLYLAAECHHRWMNQLDLTKINLGSGIRQLAGAHRFDKKYLIYVPDRELNQGMT
;
A
#
# COMPACT_ATOMS: atom_id res chain seq x y z
N MET A 1 2.90 20.52 30.04
CA MET A 1 3.31 19.43 29.14
C MET A 1 3.52 20.02 27.75
N PRO A 2 4.75 20.27 27.27
CA PRO A 2 4.93 20.82 25.93
C PRO A 2 5.24 19.68 24.94
N PHE A 3 4.36 19.48 23.96
CA PHE A 3 4.64 19.72 22.54
C PHE A 3 3.32 19.50 21.79
N SER A 4 2.59 20.59 21.56
CA SER A 4 1.52 20.59 20.55
C SER A 4 2.20 20.54 19.18
N ALA A 5 2.37 19.33 18.64
CA ALA A 5 2.62 19.17 17.22
C ALA A 5 1.33 19.58 16.48
N PRO A 6 1.41 20.33 15.37
CA PRO A 6 0.22 20.60 14.56
C PRO A 6 -0.43 19.26 14.16
N PRO A 7 -1.78 19.18 14.02
CA PRO A 7 -2.42 17.98 13.52
C PRO A 7 -1.78 17.61 12.19
N ALA A 8 -1.36 16.35 12.05
CA ALA A 8 -0.64 15.82 10.90
C ALA A 8 -1.28 16.29 9.59
N SER A 9 -0.72 17.33 8.98
CA SER A 9 -1.08 17.77 7.63
C SER A 9 -0.59 16.70 6.65
N VAL A 10 -1.45 15.70 6.45
CA VAL A 10 -1.52 14.69 5.39
C VAL A 10 -0.17 14.42 4.70
N LEU A 11 0.67 13.58 5.30
CA LEU A 11 1.74 12.95 4.53
C LEU A 11 1.08 12.10 3.45
N PRO A 12 1.29 12.36 2.15
CA PRO A 12 0.65 11.58 1.09
C PRO A 12 1.03 10.09 1.19
N GLU A 13 2.22 9.80 1.73
CA GLU A 13 2.66 8.44 2.05
C GLU A 13 1.71 7.75 3.06
N ARG A 14 1.30 8.48 4.10
CA ARG A 14 0.44 7.96 5.17
C ARG A 14 -1.01 7.85 4.72
N ALA A 15 -1.52 8.87 4.04
CA ALA A 15 -2.88 8.89 3.51
C ALA A 15 -3.12 7.72 2.55
N LEU A 16 -2.17 7.45 1.65
CA LEU A 16 -2.26 6.30 0.76
C LEU A 16 -2.25 4.99 1.55
N LEU A 17 -1.35 4.83 2.52
CA LEU A 17 -1.27 3.61 3.31
C LEU A 17 -2.54 3.34 4.13
N GLU A 18 -3.17 4.39 4.65
CA GLU A 18 -4.47 4.33 5.33
C GLU A 18 -5.59 3.94 4.36
N MET A 19 -5.68 4.57 3.19
CA MET A 19 -6.62 4.22 2.12
C MET A 19 -6.52 2.74 1.72
N LEU A 20 -5.30 2.25 1.47
CA LEU A 20 -5.03 0.85 1.12
C LEU A 20 -5.44 -0.15 2.21
N SER A 21 -5.48 0.29 3.48
CA SER A 21 -5.95 -0.56 4.56
C SER A 21 -7.45 -0.87 4.48
N HIS A 22 -8.21 0.00 3.80
CA HIS A 22 -9.65 -0.12 3.60
C HIS A 22 -10.04 -0.76 2.26
N VAL A 23 -9.09 -1.06 1.37
CA VAL A 23 -9.38 -1.80 0.12
C VAL A 23 -9.71 -3.27 0.44
N PRO A 24 -10.74 -3.88 -0.20
CA PRO A 24 -11.68 -3.31 -1.17
C PRO A 24 -13.01 -2.80 -0.55
N GLN A 25 -13.08 -2.63 0.77
CA GLN A 25 -14.33 -2.33 1.48
C GLN A 25 -14.83 -0.89 1.28
N LEU A 26 -13.93 0.10 1.35
CA LEU A 26 -14.29 1.52 1.18
C LEU A 26 -13.76 2.12 -0.13
N TYR A 27 -12.71 1.51 -0.70
CA TYR A 27 -12.05 2.00 -1.89
C TYR A 27 -11.83 0.87 -2.89
N GLY A 28 -11.94 1.18 -4.17
CA GLY A 28 -11.71 0.24 -5.25
C GLY A 28 -10.23 -0.12 -5.39
N TYR A 29 -9.95 -1.37 -5.78
CA TYR A 29 -8.58 -1.78 -6.11
C TYR A 29 -8.00 -1.00 -7.30
N ALA A 30 -8.81 -0.76 -8.34
CA ALA A 30 -8.40 0.00 -9.51
C ALA A 30 -8.06 1.46 -9.18
N GLU A 31 -8.87 2.10 -8.32
CA GLU A 31 -8.62 3.45 -7.83
C GLU A 31 -7.31 3.52 -7.04
N ALA A 32 -7.09 2.57 -6.13
CA ALA A 32 -5.86 2.46 -5.36
C ALA A 32 -4.61 2.30 -6.26
N ALA A 33 -4.71 1.47 -7.29
CA ALA A 33 -3.65 1.27 -8.27
C ALA A 33 -3.37 2.56 -9.06
N HIS A 34 -4.42 3.26 -9.51
CA HIS A 34 -4.28 4.51 -10.24
C HIS A 34 -3.63 5.62 -9.40
N LEU A 35 -4.00 5.73 -8.11
CA LEU A 35 -3.32 6.67 -7.20
C LEU A 35 -1.84 6.32 -7.03
N MET A 36 -1.49 5.04 -6.96
CA MET A 36 -0.10 4.61 -6.83
C MET A 36 0.75 4.98 -8.05
N GLU A 37 0.15 4.97 -9.25
CA GLU A 37 0.81 5.38 -10.49
C GLU A 37 1.12 6.88 -10.52
N GLY A 38 0.21 7.71 -9.98
CA GLY A 38 0.38 9.16 -9.93
C GLY A 38 1.50 9.63 -8.98
N ILE A 39 2.04 8.74 -8.14
CA ILE A 39 3.01 9.10 -7.10
C ILE A 39 4.43 8.88 -7.61
N ASN A 40 5.02 9.93 -8.18
CA ASN A 40 6.36 9.84 -8.77
C ASN A 40 7.52 9.99 -7.76
N ALA A 41 7.30 10.62 -6.60
CA ALA A 41 8.38 10.94 -5.67
C ALA A 41 7.94 10.85 -4.21
N PHE A 42 7.95 9.64 -3.65
CA PHE A 42 7.87 9.46 -2.20
C PHE A 42 9.23 9.58 -1.53
N ARG A 43 9.21 10.03 -0.27
CA ARG A 43 10.39 10.06 0.59
C ARG A 43 10.64 8.66 1.15
N PRO A 44 11.71 7.95 0.75
CA PRO A 44 11.90 6.55 1.13
C PRO A 44 12.01 6.36 2.64
N LYS A 45 12.68 7.29 3.34
CA LYS A 45 12.79 7.27 4.81
C LYS A 45 11.42 7.34 5.49
N MET A 46 10.49 8.13 4.94
CA MET A 46 9.14 8.26 5.50
C MET A 46 8.33 6.99 5.23
N VAL A 47 8.35 6.48 4.00
CA VAL A 47 7.69 5.23 3.63
C VAL A 47 8.20 4.07 4.49
N GLN A 48 9.51 3.96 4.69
CA GLN A 48 10.12 2.96 5.56
C GLN A 48 9.57 3.04 6.99
N ALA A 49 9.56 4.24 7.59
CA ALA A 49 9.06 4.44 8.94
C ALA A 49 7.57 4.10 9.07
N LEU A 50 6.76 4.46 8.07
CA LEU A 50 5.33 4.17 8.03
C LEU A 50 5.07 2.67 7.87
N LEU A 51 5.76 2.00 6.95
CA LEU A 51 5.62 0.54 6.76
C LEU A 51 6.10 -0.25 7.98
N ALA A 52 7.15 0.20 8.67
CA ALA A 52 7.62 -0.44 9.90
C ALA A 52 6.60 -0.31 11.05
N GLN A 53 5.94 0.84 11.18
CA GLN A 53 4.95 1.10 12.23
C GLN A 53 3.54 0.61 11.90
N CYS A 54 3.24 0.36 10.61
CA CYS A 54 1.92 -0.06 10.19
C CYS A 54 1.57 -1.47 10.70
N ARG A 55 0.43 -1.56 11.41
CA ARG A 55 -0.08 -2.82 11.97
C ARG A 55 -0.77 -3.69 10.93
N SER A 56 -1.32 -3.10 9.87
CA SER A 56 -2.04 -3.84 8.82
C SER A 56 -1.06 -4.51 7.85
N VAL A 57 -0.91 -5.82 7.99
CA VAL A 57 -0.12 -6.64 7.04
C VAL A 57 -0.67 -6.55 5.61
N LYS A 58 -2.00 -6.48 5.46
CA LYS A 58 -2.67 -6.32 4.17
C LYS A 58 -2.24 -5.02 3.48
N ALA A 59 -2.31 -3.89 4.19
CA ALA A 59 -1.96 -2.58 3.65
C ALA A 59 -0.48 -2.52 3.21
N LYS A 60 0.43 -3.05 4.04
CA LYS A 60 1.87 -3.10 3.72
C LYS A 60 2.17 -3.88 2.44
N ARG A 61 1.59 -5.07 2.32
CA ARG A 61 1.79 -5.94 1.14
C ARG A 61 1.18 -5.33 -0.12
N LEU A 62 -0.03 -4.78 -0.01
CA LEU A 62 -0.70 -4.13 -1.14
C LEU A 62 0.07 -2.88 -1.61
N PHE A 63 0.57 -2.06 -0.68
CA PHE A 63 1.39 -0.90 -1.00
C PHE A 63 2.66 -1.30 -1.76
N LEU A 64 3.41 -2.27 -1.25
CA LEU A 64 4.66 -2.73 -1.88
C LEU A 64 4.41 -3.44 -3.22
N TYR A 65 3.29 -4.14 -3.34
CA TYR A 65 2.86 -4.77 -4.58
C TYR A 65 2.58 -3.72 -5.67
N LEU A 66 1.72 -2.75 -5.39
CA LEU A 66 1.39 -1.68 -6.33
C LEU A 66 2.62 -0.82 -6.66
N ALA A 67 3.48 -0.55 -5.67
CA ALA A 67 4.75 0.14 -5.89
C ALA A 67 5.67 -0.60 -6.87
N ALA A 68 5.68 -1.94 -6.79
CA ALA A 68 6.48 -2.80 -7.65
C ALA A 68 5.94 -2.83 -9.09
N GLU A 69 4.62 -2.91 -9.25
CA GLU A 69 3.98 -2.84 -10.57
C GLU A 69 4.28 -1.50 -11.27
N CYS A 70 4.37 -0.39 -10.52
CA CYS A 70 4.69 0.92 -11.06
C CYS A 70 6.19 1.14 -11.32
N HIS A 71 7.06 0.17 -10.99
CA HIS A 71 8.52 0.28 -11.12
C HIS A 71 9.13 1.52 -10.44
N HIS A 72 8.60 1.90 -9.28
CA HIS A 72 9.03 3.09 -8.56
C HIS A 72 10.49 2.99 -8.08
N ARG A 73 11.38 3.84 -8.58
CA ARG A 73 12.82 3.84 -8.24
C ARG A 73 13.09 4.01 -6.75
N TRP A 74 12.23 4.75 -6.05
CA TRP A 74 12.37 5.00 -4.62
C TRP A 74 12.23 3.74 -3.76
N MET A 75 11.61 2.67 -4.29
CA MET A 75 11.54 1.38 -3.58
C MET A 75 12.92 0.75 -3.36
N ASN A 76 13.89 1.01 -4.24
CA ASN A 76 15.23 0.42 -4.11
C ASN A 76 15.97 0.92 -2.86
N GLN A 77 15.47 2.00 -2.24
CA GLN A 77 16.01 2.56 -1.00
C GLN A 77 15.30 2.01 0.25
N LEU A 78 14.29 1.15 0.08
CA LEU A 78 13.59 0.52 1.19
C LEU A 78 14.32 -0.74 1.66
N ASP A 79 14.40 -0.88 2.97
CA ASP A 79 14.91 -2.07 3.63
C ASP A 79 13.74 -2.94 4.05
N LEU A 80 13.36 -3.88 3.16
CA LEU A 80 12.24 -4.78 3.39
C LEU A 80 12.47 -5.73 4.57
N THR A 81 13.73 -5.96 4.98
CA THR A 81 14.04 -6.84 6.13
C THR A 81 13.54 -6.27 7.46
N LYS A 82 13.42 -4.94 7.52
CA LYS A 82 12.89 -4.20 8.69
C LYS A 82 11.37 -4.04 8.66
N ILE A 83 10.69 -4.58 7.65
CA ILE A 83 9.25 -4.46 7.49
C ILE A 83 8.63 -5.84 7.77
N ASN A 84 7.85 -5.93 8.84
CA ASN A 84 7.14 -7.15 9.15
C ASN A 84 5.96 -7.34 8.17
N LEU A 85 6.15 -8.18 7.14
CA LEU A 85 5.10 -8.56 6.20
C LEU A 85 4.22 -9.70 6.72
N GLY A 86 4.40 -10.16 7.95
CA GLY A 86 3.65 -11.24 8.55
C GLY A 86 3.79 -12.59 7.83
N SER A 87 3.11 -13.59 8.36
CA SER A 87 3.05 -14.94 7.80
C SER A 87 1.72 -15.23 7.10
N GLY A 88 1.75 -16.18 6.17
CA GLY A 88 0.59 -16.65 5.41
C GLY A 88 0.21 -15.74 4.25
N ILE A 89 -0.74 -16.21 3.44
CA ILE A 89 -1.23 -15.50 2.25
C ILE A 89 -2.31 -14.48 2.65
N ARG A 90 -2.42 -13.38 1.90
CA ARG A 90 -3.53 -12.42 2.02
C ARG A 90 -4.33 -12.40 0.73
N GLN A 91 -5.65 -12.44 0.82
CA GLN A 91 -6.52 -12.41 -0.35
C GLN A 91 -7.46 -11.21 -0.24
N LEU A 92 -7.46 -10.38 -1.28
CA LEU A 92 -8.47 -9.34 -1.45
C LEU A 92 -9.75 -9.99 -2.02
N ALA A 93 -10.92 -9.42 -1.73
CA ALA A 93 -12.18 -9.90 -2.29
C ALA A 93 -12.14 -9.78 -3.83
N GLY A 94 -12.60 -10.82 -4.54
CA GLY A 94 -12.55 -10.86 -6.01
C GLY A 94 -11.13 -10.98 -6.59
N ALA A 95 -10.17 -11.45 -5.80
CA ALA A 95 -8.80 -11.61 -6.27
C ALA A 95 -8.56 -12.91 -7.02
N HIS A 96 -7.92 -12.80 -8.18
CA HIS A 96 -7.62 -13.90 -9.09
C HIS A 96 -6.11 -14.04 -9.37
N ARG A 97 -5.34 -12.96 -9.24
CA ARG A 97 -3.90 -12.95 -9.52
C ARG A 97 -3.11 -13.08 -8.22
N PHE A 98 -2.22 -14.08 -8.15
CA PHE A 98 -1.35 -14.29 -7.01
C PHE A 98 0.05 -13.70 -7.24
N ASP A 99 0.50 -12.86 -6.32
CA ASP A 99 1.87 -12.41 -6.24
C ASP A 99 2.68 -13.20 -5.22
N LYS A 100 3.70 -13.92 -5.70
CA LYS A 100 4.59 -14.75 -4.87
C LYS A 100 5.54 -13.92 -4.00
N LYS A 101 5.90 -12.70 -4.41
CA LYS A 101 6.89 -11.87 -3.71
C LYS A 101 6.31 -11.29 -2.42
N TYR A 102 5.09 -10.82 -2.47
CA TYR A 102 4.38 -10.21 -1.34
C TYR A 102 3.28 -11.12 -0.76
N LEU A 103 3.13 -12.33 -1.29
CA LEU A 103 2.18 -13.35 -0.83
C LEU A 103 0.74 -12.79 -0.73
N ILE A 104 0.30 -12.11 -1.80
CA ILE A 104 -0.99 -11.46 -1.86
C ILE A 104 -1.73 -11.84 -3.15
N TYR A 105 -3.01 -12.19 -3.01
CA TYR A 105 -3.93 -12.27 -4.14
C TYR A 105 -4.57 -10.91 -4.36
N VAL A 106 -4.44 -10.38 -5.57
CA VAL A 106 -5.03 -9.11 -6.00
C VAL A 106 -6.10 -9.30 -7.08
N PRO A 107 -7.12 -8.43 -7.14
CA PRO A 107 -8.07 -8.39 -8.24
C PRO A 107 -7.39 -8.02 -9.55
N ASP A 108 -8.00 -8.40 -10.66
CA ASP A 108 -7.63 -7.81 -11.94
C ASP A 108 -8.09 -6.37 -11.99
N ARG A 109 -7.22 -5.51 -12.52
CA ARG A 109 -7.47 -4.08 -12.62
C ARG A 109 -8.67 -3.79 -13.53
N GLU A 110 -8.84 -4.62 -14.56
CA GLU A 110 -9.86 -4.50 -15.61
C GLU A 110 -11.25 -5.00 -15.18
N LEU A 111 -11.37 -5.78 -14.09
CA LEU A 111 -12.65 -6.42 -13.71
C LEU A 111 -13.53 -5.59 -12.77
N ASN A 112 -13.12 -4.36 -12.43
CA ASN A 112 -13.88 -3.46 -11.53
C ASN A 112 -14.44 -2.22 -12.23
N GLN A 113 -14.81 -2.32 -13.52
CA GLN A 113 -15.67 -1.32 -14.18
C GLN A 113 -17.16 -1.66 -14.14
N GLY A 114 -17.56 -2.72 -13.42
CA GLY A 114 -18.94 -3.15 -13.37
C GLY A 114 -19.27 -3.91 -12.09
N MET A 115 -19.48 -3.19 -10.99
CA MET A 115 -20.48 -3.61 -10.02
C MET A 115 -21.18 -2.34 -9.54
N THR A 116 -22.49 -2.40 -9.67
CA THR A 116 -23.51 -1.35 -9.69
C THR A 116 -23.64 -0.61 -8.36
#